data_AF-A0A9E4K579-F1
#
_entry.id   AF-A0A9E4K579-F1
#
_cell.length_a   1.000
_cell.length_b   1.000
_cell.length_c   1.000
_cell.angle_alpha   90.00
_cell.angle_beta   90.00
_cell.angle_gamma   90.00
#
_symmetry.space_group_name_H-M   'P 1'
#
loop_
_entity.id
_entity.type
_entity.pdbx_description
1 polymer ?
#
loop_
_entity_poly.entity_id
_entity_poly.type
_entity_poly.pdbx_seq_one_letter_code
_entity_poly.pdbx_strand_id
1 'polypeptide(L)'
;MSSALINALMEQRAVPLVDEHSLESFAAKQSHTLLFFTEKPQQFPESNDVAVVIPLLMDAFAERFQVAIVDRAAEHQLHARFPFDGWPSLVMLKDGAYVGAISKMQDWDVYLAEIERLLNAQPATVKPINIPVVSADSHCH
;
A
#
# COMPACT_ATOMS: atom_id res chain seq x y z
N MET A 1 -6.78 0.69 17.76
CA MET A 1 -6.81 2.16 17.80
C MET A 1 -5.72 2.67 16.87
N SER A 2 -6.10 3.14 15.69
CA SER A 2 -5.23 3.85 14.73
C SER A 2 -4.76 5.19 15.32
N SER A 3 -3.59 5.68 14.92
CA SER A 3 -3.08 6.98 15.38
C SER A 3 -3.81 8.15 14.70
N ALA A 4 -3.78 9.32 15.32
CA ALA A 4 -4.44 10.52 14.80
C ALA A 4 -3.96 10.91 13.39
N LEU A 5 -2.68 10.66 13.07
CA LEU A 5 -2.10 10.94 11.75
C LEU A 5 -2.59 9.96 10.68
N ILE A 6 -2.77 8.69 11.03
CA ILE A 6 -3.37 7.70 10.11
C ILE A 6 -4.84 8.06 9.85
N ASN A 7 -5.58 8.47 10.89
CA ASN A 7 -6.95 8.96 10.70
C ASN A 7 -6.99 10.20 9.79
N ALA A 8 -6.01 11.11 9.92
CA ALA A 8 -5.90 12.26 9.02
C ALA A 8 -5.66 11.86 7.56
N LEU A 9 -4.90 10.79 7.28
CA LEU A 9 -4.78 10.26 5.91
C LEU A 9 -6.11 9.73 5.38
N MET A 10 -6.83 8.99 6.21
CA MET A 10 -8.12 8.42 5.83
C MET A 10 -9.16 9.52 5.58
N GLU A 11 -9.22 10.54 6.43
CA GLU A 11 -10.26 11.58 6.38
C GLU A 11 -9.89 12.77 5.47
N GLN A 12 -8.65 13.26 5.53
CA GLN A 12 -8.22 14.48 4.81
C GLN A 12 -7.66 14.20 3.41
N ARG A 13 -7.14 12.99 3.18
CA ARG A 13 -6.57 12.56 1.89
C ARG A 13 -7.37 11.43 1.24
N ALA A 14 -8.51 11.07 1.82
CA ALA A 14 -9.42 10.03 1.34
C ALA A 14 -8.72 8.69 1.04
N VAL A 15 -7.65 8.39 1.79
CA VAL A 15 -6.90 7.14 1.61
C VAL A 15 -7.74 5.99 2.15
N PRO A 16 -8.20 5.05 1.31
CA PRO A 16 -9.05 3.97 1.76
C PRO A 16 -8.27 2.94 2.55
N LEU A 17 -8.98 2.30 3.46
CA LEU A 17 -8.52 1.09 4.13
C LEU A 17 -8.83 -0.11 3.23
N VAL A 18 -7.84 -0.95 2.96
CA VAL A 18 -8.00 -2.16 2.14
C VAL A 18 -7.67 -3.41 2.95
N ASP A 19 -8.44 -4.45 2.67
CA ASP A 19 -8.31 -5.80 3.19
C ASP A 19 -8.00 -6.76 2.02
N GLU A 20 -7.93 -8.06 2.29
CA GLU A 20 -7.62 -9.06 1.26
C GLU A 20 -8.62 -9.08 0.08
N HIS A 21 -9.89 -8.78 0.33
CA HIS A 21 -10.95 -8.83 -0.66
C HIS A 21 -11.04 -7.53 -1.45
N SER A 22 -10.86 -6.39 -0.76
CA SER A 22 -10.95 -5.07 -1.41
C SER A 22 -9.66 -4.66 -2.12
N LEU A 23 -8.50 -5.22 -1.74
CA LEU A 23 -7.21 -4.90 -2.35
C LEU A 23 -7.20 -5.10 -3.86
N GLU A 24 -7.71 -6.22 -4.35
CA GLU A 24 -7.65 -6.53 -5.78
C GLU A 24 -8.51 -5.57 -6.60
N SER A 25 -9.71 -5.26 -6.09
CA SER A 25 -10.62 -4.28 -6.69
C SER A 25 -10.03 -2.87 -6.65
N PHE A 26 -9.27 -2.54 -5.62
CA PHE A 26 -8.56 -1.27 -5.51
C PHE A 26 -7.41 -1.19 -6.50
N ALA A 27 -6.51 -2.20 -6.51
CA ALA A 27 -5.37 -2.26 -7.40
C ALA A 27 -5.74 -2.32 -8.89
N ALA A 28 -6.96 -2.75 -9.22
CA ALA A 28 -7.49 -2.70 -10.59
C ALA A 28 -7.87 -1.28 -11.06
N LYS A 29 -8.08 -0.31 -10.16
CA LYS A 29 -8.51 1.06 -10.52
C LYS A 29 -7.38 1.89 -11.12
N GLN A 30 -6.14 1.63 -10.73
CA GLN A 30 -4.96 2.35 -11.18
C GLN A 30 -3.78 1.39 -11.27
N SER A 31 -3.01 1.50 -12.35
CA SER A 31 -1.87 0.61 -12.58
C SER A 31 -0.91 0.57 -11.40
N HIS A 32 -0.56 1.71 -10.80
CA HIS A 32 0.35 1.71 -9.65
C HIS A 32 -0.41 1.94 -8.34
N THR A 33 -0.17 1.06 -7.38
CA THR A 33 -0.80 1.10 -6.05
C THR A 33 0.26 0.95 -4.97
N LEU A 34 0.28 1.88 -4.03
CA LEU A 34 1.18 1.86 -2.88
C LEU A 34 0.39 1.47 -1.62
N LEU A 35 0.71 0.31 -1.06
CA LEU A 35 0.09 -0.20 0.17
C LEU A 35 0.93 0.18 1.37
N PHE A 36 0.29 0.78 2.37
CA PHE A 36 0.94 1.17 3.61
C PHE A 36 0.58 0.20 4.74
N PHE A 37 1.61 -0.49 5.22
CA PHE A 37 1.56 -1.43 6.34
C PHE A 37 2.04 -0.74 7.61
N THR A 38 1.16 -0.63 8.60
CA THR A 38 1.35 0.22 9.79
C THR A 38 1.64 -0.54 11.08
N GLU A 39 1.30 -1.84 11.11
CA GLU A 39 1.36 -2.78 12.24
C GLU A 39 0.71 -2.25 13.53
N LYS A 40 1.46 -1.47 14.29
CA LYS A 40 1.04 -0.85 15.56
C LYS A 40 1.71 0.52 15.71
N PRO A 41 1.01 1.61 15.40
CA PRO A 41 1.52 2.98 15.59
C PRO A 41 1.89 3.32 17.04
N GLN A 42 1.34 2.58 18.01
CA GLN A 42 1.65 2.72 19.44
C GLN A 42 2.96 2.03 19.85
N GLN A 43 3.43 1.05 19.06
CA GLN A 43 4.70 0.34 19.31
C GLN A 43 5.80 0.86 18.38
N PHE A 44 5.44 1.39 17.21
CA PHE A 44 6.34 1.95 16.22
C PHE A 44 6.00 3.42 15.96
N PRO A 45 6.69 4.36 16.62
CA PRO A 45 6.50 5.79 16.37
C PRO A 45 6.83 6.15 14.91
N GLU A 46 7.74 5.40 14.26
CA GLU A 46 8.12 5.57 12.86
C GLU A 46 6.95 5.44 11.88
N SER A 47 5.91 4.67 12.21
CA SER A 47 4.70 4.58 11.37
C SER A 47 3.98 5.93 11.25
N ASN A 48 4.09 6.79 12.27
CA ASN A 48 3.53 8.14 12.21
C ASN A 48 4.36 9.05 11.29
N ASP A 49 5.68 8.89 11.28
CA ASP A 49 6.57 9.67 10.41
C ASP A 49 6.33 9.32 8.94
N VAL A 50 6.22 8.02 8.62
CA VAL A 50 5.87 7.57 7.27
C VAL A 50 4.48 8.06 6.85
N ALA A 51 3.50 8.08 7.76
CA ALA A 51 2.18 8.61 7.48
C ALA A 51 2.21 10.11 7.08
N VAL A 52 3.14 10.91 7.61
CA VAL A 52 3.32 12.31 7.21
C VAL A 52 3.96 12.43 5.82
N VAL A 53 4.82 11.48 5.46
CA VAL A 53 5.53 11.47 4.17
C VAL A 53 4.63 11.03 3.00
N ILE A 54 3.70 10.12 3.22
CA ILE A 54 2.77 9.62 2.19
C ILE A 54 2.11 10.72 1.35
N PRO A 55 1.44 11.74 1.93
CA PRO A 55 0.77 12.77 1.15
C PRO A 55 1.78 13.61 0.36
N LEU A 56 2.98 13.82 0.90
CA LEU A 56 4.05 14.51 0.18
C LEU A 56 4.51 13.69 -1.04
N LEU A 57 4.56 12.36 -0.93
CA LEU A 57 4.87 11.49 -2.06
C LEU A 57 3.75 11.51 -3.11
N MET A 58 2.48 11.49 -2.70
CA MET A 58 1.35 11.60 -3.62
C MET A 58 1.44 12.90 -4.44
N ASP A 59 1.72 14.02 -3.77
CA ASP A 59 1.89 15.33 -4.41
C ASP A 59 3.13 15.37 -5.31
N ALA A 60 4.27 14.85 -4.85
CA ALA A 60 5.54 14.86 -5.60
C ALA A 60 5.49 14.06 -6.90
N PHE A 61 4.70 12.97 -6.93
CA PHE A 61 4.53 12.13 -8.11
C PHE A 61 3.23 12.42 -8.88
N ALA A 62 2.56 13.54 -8.60
CA ALA A 62 1.33 13.97 -9.29
C ALA A 62 0.28 12.85 -9.42
N GLU A 63 0.02 12.15 -8.30
CA GLU A 63 -0.98 11.07 -8.22
C GLU A 63 -0.77 9.91 -9.22
N ARG A 64 0.46 9.70 -9.69
CA ARG A 64 0.81 8.58 -10.59
C ARG A 64 0.56 7.20 -9.99
N PHE A 65 0.44 7.11 -8.67
CA PHE A 65 -0.01 5.94 -7.94
C PHE A 65 -1.10 6.33 -6.94
N GLN A 66 -1.98 5.38 -6.64
CA GLN A 66 -2.92 5.50 -5.53
C GLN A 66 -2.32 4.90 -4.26
N VAL A 67 -2.69 5.43 -3.10
CA VAL A 67 -2.28 4.92 -1.80
C VAL A 67 -3.45 4.26 -1.11
N ALA A 68 -3.21 3.14 -0.43
CA ALA A 68 -4.17 2.54 0.50
C ALA A 68 -3.48 2.11 1.78
N ILE A 69 -4.21 2.19 2.89
CA ILE A 69 -3.77 1.70 4.19
C ILE A 69 -4.27 0.26 4.34
N VAL A 70 -3.39 -0.65 4.72
CA VAL A 70 -3.79 -2.05 4.93
C VAL A 70 -4.47 -2.20 6.28
N ASP A 71 -5.64 -2.86 6.29
CA ASP A 71 -6.32 -3.19 7.53
C ASP A 71 -5.47 -4.15 8.38
N ARG A 72 -5.42 -3.89 9.68
CA ARG A 72 -4.62 -4.64 10.62
C ARG A 72 -4.98 -6.13 10.70
N ALA A 73 -6.24 -6.50 10.51
CA ALA A 73 -6.64 -7.90 10.47
C ALA A 73 -6.11 -8.60 9.20
N ALA A 74 -5.93 -7.85 8.11
CA ALA A 74 -5.40 -8.35 6.84
C ALA A 74 -3.86 -8.28 6.74
N GLU A 75 -3.18 -7.46 7.54
CA GLU A 75 -1.72 -7.25 7.48
C GLU A 75 -0.91 -8.55 7.53
N HIS A 76 -1.24 -9.49 8.43
CA HIS A 76 -0.52 -10.78 8.53
C HIS A 76 -0.68 -11.65 7.28
N GLN A 77 -1.89 -11.69 6.71
CA GLN A 77 -2.17 -12.50 5.52
C GLN A 77 -1.54 -11.87 4.27
N LEU A 78 -1.59 -10.54 4.17
CA LEU A 78 -0.99 -9.80 3.07
C LEU A 78 0.54 -9.77 3.16
N HIS A 79 1.14 -9.81 4.36
CA HIS A 79 2.59 -9.99 4.52
C HIS A 79 3.07 -11.35 4.01
N ALA A 80 2.25 -12.41 4.17
CA ALA A 80 2.56 -13.70 3.55
C ALA A 80 2.52 -13.67 2.01
N ARG A 81 1.77 -12.73 1.42
CA ARG A 81 1.67 -12.52 -0.03
C ARG A 81 2.74 -11.56 -0.56
N PHE A 82 3.16 -10.58 0.23
CA PHE A 82 4.09 -9.53 -0.14
C PHE A 82 5.30 -9.52 0.81
N PRO A 83 6.45 -10.07 0.39
CA PRO A 83 7.61 -10.16 1.26
C PRO A 83 8.23 -8.78 1.48
N PHE A 84 8.39 -8.39 2.75
CA PHE A 84 9.16 -7.22 3.16
C PHE A 84 9.85 -7.47 4.51
N ASP A 85 10.96 -6.75 4.75
CA ASP A 85 11.96 -7.09 5.78
C ASP A 85 11.79 -6.34 7.11
N GLY A 86 10.85 -5.41 7.21
CA GLY A 86 10.60 -4.69 8.46
C GLY A 86 9.36 -3.80 8.45
N TRP A 87 8.91 -3.40 9.63
CA TRP A 87 7.77 -2.51 9.83
C TRP A 87 8.25 -1.12 10.26
N PRO A 88 7.54 -0.02 9.90
CA PRO A 88 6.47 0.05 8.88
C PRO A 88 7.00 -0.27 7.47
N SER A 89 6.11 -0.59 6.52
CA SER A 89 6.49 -0.87 5.13
C SER A 89 5.53 -0.27 4.11
N LEU A 90 6.08 0.14 2.97
CA LEU A 90 5.36 0.59 1.79
C LEU A 90 5.57 -0.41 0.65
N VAL A 91 4.52 -1.07 0.21
CA VAL A 91 4.58 -2.07 -0.88
C VAL A 91 4.03 -1.46 -2.15
N MET A 92 4.82 -1.48 -3.23
CA MET A 92 4.37 -1.05 -4.55
C MET A 92 3.86 -2.24 -5.36
N LEU A 93 2.64 -2.10 -5.85
CA LEU A 93 2.01 -2.98 -6.81
C LEU A 93 1.90 -2.28 -8.17
N LYS A 94 2.01 -3.08 -9.23
CA LYS A 94 1.76 -2.69 -10.61
C LYS A 94 0.78 -3.67 -11.23
N ASP A 95 -0.39 -3.18 -11.63
CA ASP A 95 -1.52 -3.94 -12.16
C ASP A 95 -1.89 -5.13 -11.24
N GLY A 96 -1.88 -4.87 -9.91
CA GLY A 96 -2.13 -5.87 -8.88
C GLY A 96 -0.99 -6.85 -8.58
N ALA A 97 0.11 -6.81 -9.36
CA ALA A 97 1.29 -7.64 -9.14
C ALA A 97 2.34 -6.91 -8.30
N TYR A 98 3.03 -7.65 -7.43
CA TYR A 98 4.06 -7.09 -6.56
C TYR A 98 5.28 -6.63 -7.36
N VAL A 99 5.75 -5.41 -7.10
CA VAL A 99 6.96 -4.87 -7.72
C VAL A 99 8.11 -4.82 -6.71
N GLY A 100 7.83 -4.35 -5.50
CA GLY A 100 8.83 -4.20 -4.46
C GLY A 100 8.25 -3.55 -3.21
N ALA A 101 9.07 -3.45 -2.18
CA ALA A 101 8.72 -2.83 -0.92
C ALA A 101 9.83 -1.90 -0.43
N ILE A 102 9.45 -0.85 0.29
CA ILE A 102 10.33 0.06 1.01
C ILE A 102 9.99 -0.11 2.49
N SER A 103 10.90 -0.71 3.24
CA SER A 103 10.72 -0.95 4.67
C SER A 103 11.40 0.13 5.51
N LYS A 104 10.82 0.36 6.70
CA LYS A 104 11.21 1.35 7.70
C LYS A 104 11.10 2.79 7.20
N MET A 105 11.31 3.73 8.11
CA MET A 105 11.46 5.13 7.74
C MET A 105 12.77 5.30 6.95
N GLN A 106 12.69 6.00 5.82
CA GLN A 106 13.83 6.34 4.97
C GLN A 106 13.96 7.87 4.84
N ASP A 107 15.13 8.32 4.39
CA ASP A 107 15.31 9.72 4.04
C ASP A 107 14.46 10.09 2.80
N TRP A 108 14.09 11.35 2.70
CA TRP A 108 13.22 11.85 1.63
C TRP A 108 13.76 11.55 0.22
N ASP A 109 15.04 11.81 -0.03
CA ASP A 109 15.68 11.54 -1.32
C ASP A 109 15.69 10.04 -1.66
N VAL A 110 15.79 9.18 -0.65
CA VAL A 110 15.73 7.72 -0.80
C VAL A 110 14.30 7.31 -1.20
N TYR A 111 13.28 7.86 -0.56
CA TYR A 111 11.90 7.59 -0.97
C TYR A 111 11.62 8.01 -2.42
N LEU A 112 12.08 9.19 -2.83
CA LEU A 112 11.91 9.65 -4.21
C LEU A 112 12.59 8.70 -5.20
N ALA A 113 13.85 8.34 -4.95
CA ALA A 113 14.60 7.45 -5.82
C ALA A 113 13.96 6.04 -5.87
N GLU A 114 13.53 5.50 -4.73
CA GLU A 114 12.95 4.15 -4.68
C GLU A 114 11.55 4.09 -5.28
N ILE A 115 10.69 5.08 -5.02
CA ILE A 115 9.37 5.14 -5.66
C ILE A 115 9.54 5.28 -7.17
N GLU A 116 10.44 6.14 -7.65
CA GLU A 116 10.70 6.27 -9.08
C GLU A 116 11.24 4.96 -9.69
N ARG A 117 12.16 4.28 -8.99
CA ARG A 117 12.66 2.97 -9.42
C ARG A 117 11.52 1.94 -9.49
N LEU A 118 10.65 1.89 -8.49
CA LEU A 118 9.52 0.96 -8.43
C LEU A 118 8.46 1.25 -9.49
N LEU A 119 8.17 2.52 -9.78
CA LEU A 119 7.24 2.91 -10.83
C LEU A 119 7.70 2.43 -12.22
N ASN A 120 9.02 2.43 -12.46
CA ASN A 120 9.63 2.00 -13.72
C ASN A 120 9.98 0.50 -13.75
N ALA A 121 9.97 -0.18 -12.60
CA ALA A 121 10.30 -1.59 -12.51
C ALA A 121 9.19 -2.48 -13.09
N GLN A 122 9.58 -3.70 -13.46
CA GLN A 122 8.64 -4.76 -13.84
C GLN A 122 8.18 -5.51 -12.59
N PRO A 123 6.94 -6.01 -12.55
CA PRO A 123 6.47 -6.82 -11.44
C PRO A 123 7.39 -8.01 -11.24
N ALA A 124 7.80 -8.24 -9.99
CA ALA A 124 8.54 -9.43 -9.65
C ALA A 124 7.61 -10.64 -9.76
N THR A 125 8.15 -11.78 -10.20
CA THR A 125 7.42 -13.06 -10.17
C THR A 125 7.28 -13.51 -8.72
N VAL A 126 6.29 -12.96 -8.02
CA VAL A 126 5.84 -13.48 -6.74
C VAL A 126 4.89 -14.63 -7.04
N LYS A 127 4.94 -15.67 -6.21
CA LYS A 127 4.07 -16.85 -6.35
C LYS A 127 2.62 -16.37 -6.51
N PRO A 128 1.92 -16.67 -7.63
CA PRO A 128 0.52 -16.35 -7.73
C PRO A 128 -0.21 -17.18 -6.67
N ILE A 129 -0.75 -16.51 -5.67
CA ILE A 129 -1.73 -17.15 -4.78
C ILE A 129 -3.02 -17.16 -5.59
N ASN A 130 -3.57 -18.36 -5.78
CA ASN A 130 -4.80 -18.61 -6.49
C ASN A 130 -5.98 -18.00 -5.72
N ILE A 131 -6.21 -16.71 -5.88
CA ILE A 131 -7.36 -16.01 -5.33
C ILE A 131 -8.50 -16.26 -6.32
N PRO A 132 -9.62 -16.88 -5.92
CA PRO A 132 -10.78 -16.96 -6.77
C PRO A 132 -11.32 -15.54 -6.95
N VAL A 133 -11.08 -14.96 -8.14
CA VAL A 133 -11.78 -13.76 -8.60
C VAL A 133 -13.27 -14.10 -8.59
N VAL A 134 -13.99 -13.68 -7.56
CA VAL A 134 -15.45 -13.63 -7.61
C VAL A 134 -15.79 -12.41 -8.46
N SER A 135 -15.93 -12.64 -9.76
CA SER A 135 -16.62 -11.71 -10.64
C SER A 135 -18.01 -11.48 -10.07
N ALA A 136 -18.26 -10.26 -9.59
CA ALA A 136 -19.60 -9.81 -9.24
C ALA A 136 -20.38 -9.62 -10.54
N ASP A 137 -20.95 -10.71 -11.07
CA ASP A 137 -21.96 -10.65 -12.12
C ASP A 137 -23.21 -9.96 -11.54
N SER A 138 -23.30 -8.65 -11.76
CA SER A 138 -24.50 -7.88 -11.45
C SER A 138 -25.49 -8.06 -12.60
N HIS A 139 -26.19 -9.19 -12.59
CA HIS A 139 -27.36 -9.43 -13.43
C HIS A 139 -28.56 -9.68 -12.53
N CYS A 140 -29.44 -8.69 -12.39
CA CYS A 140 -30.81 -8.92 -11.96
C CYS A 140 -31.77 -8.20 -12.91
N HIS A 141 -32.68 -9.01 -13.45
CA HIS A 141 -33.77 -8.74 -14.38
C HIS A 141 -34.86 -7.85 -13.78
#